data_AF-A0A7I7QP75-F1
#
_entry.id   AF-A0A7I7QP75-F1
#
_cell.length_a   1.000
_cell.length_b   1.000
_cell.length_c   1.000
_cell.angle_alpha   90.00
_cell.angle_beta   90.00
_cell.angle_gamma   90.00
#
_symmetry.space_group_name_H-M   'P 1'
#
loop_
_entity.id
_entity.type
_entity.pdbx_description
1 polymer ?
#
loop_
_entity_poly.entity_id
_entity_poly.type
_entity_poly.pdbx_seq_one_letter_code
_entity_poly.pdbx_strand_id
1 'polypeptide(L)'
;MSLLDAHIPQLVASEAAFSAKAALMRSTIAQAEQAAQSSQAFHMGESAVAFQAAHARFIEVSARVNALLDIAQANIGDAASTYVAEDAAASSTYTAI
;
A
#
# COMPACT_ATOMS: atom_id res chain seq x y z
N MET A 1 -26.16 -9.74 -20.12
CA MET A 1 -25.16 -9.45 -19.06
C MET A 1 -23.87 -9.08 -19.76
N SER A 2 -23.63 -7.78 -19.88
CA SER A 2 -22.57 -7.18 -20.70
C SER A 2 -21.18 -7.42 -20.09
N LEU A 3 -20.14 -7.43 -20.92
CA LEU A 3 -18.71 -7.54 -20.55
C LEU A 3 -18.23 -6.49 -19.52
N LEU A 4 -19.03 -5.45 -19.25
CA LEU A 4 -18.74 -4.39 -18.27
C LEU A 4 -18.89 -4.86 -16.80
N ASP A 5 -19.87 -5.71 -16.50
CA ASP A 5 -20.16 -6.21 -15.13
C ASP A 5 -19.04 -7.13 -14.59
N ALA A 6 -18.35 -7.88 -15.47
CA ALA A 6 -17.27 -8.78 -15.08
C ALA A 6 -16.02 -8.03 -14.57
N HIS A 7 -15.89 -6.73 -14.87
CA HIS A 7 -14.74 -5.92 -14.49
C HIS A 7 -14.80 -5.45 -13.03
N ILE A 8 -16.00 -5.28 -12.44
CA ILE A 8 -16.18 -4.79 -11.07
C ILE A 8 -15.61 -5.78 -10.03
N PRO A 9 -15.93 -7.09 -10.07
CA PRO A 9 -15.35 -8.04 -9.13
C PRO A 9 -13.81 -8.14 -9.26
N GLN A 10 -13.28 -8.01 -10.48
CA GLN A 10 -11.84 -8.04 -10.72
C GLN A 10 -11.14 -6.79 -10.16
N LEU A 11 -11.76 -5.62 -10.26
CA LEU A 11 -11.24 -4.37 -9.71
C LEU A 11 -11.20 -4.40 -8.18
N VAL A 12 -12.30 -4.83 -7.54
CA VAL A 12 -12.37 -5.01 -6.07
C VAL A 12 -11.34 -6.05 -5.59
N ALA A 13 -11.18 -7.17 -6.31
CA ALA A 13 -10.17 -8.16 -5.97
C ALA A 13 -8.74 -7.62 -6.11
N SER A 14 -8.49 -6.77 -7.12
CA SER A 14 -7.18 -6.13 -7.33
C SER A 14 -6.86 -5.11 -6.24
N GLU A 15 -7.85 -4.34 -5.79
CA GLU A 15 -7.72 -3.41 -4.66
C GLU A 15 -7.41 -4.16 -3.36
N ALA A 16 -8.17 -5.22 -3.06
CA ALA A 16 -7.93 -6.05 -1.88
C ALA A 16 -6.53 -6.69 -1.90
N ALA A 17 -6.09 -7.18 -3.08
CA ALA A 17 -4.75 -7.74 -3.26
C ALA A 17 -3.65 -6.67 -3.08
N PHE A 18 -3.87 -5.44 -3.55
CA PHE A 18 -2.95 -4.34 -3.32
C PHE A 18 -2.86 -3.97 -1.83
N SER A 19 -4.01 -3.84 -1.15
CA SER A 19 -4.07 -3.54 0.28
C SER A 19 -3.34 -4.59 1.12
N ALA A 20 -3.53 -5.88 0.80
CA ALA A 20 -2.80 -6.97 1.43
C ALA A 20 -1.28 -6.86 1.23
N LYS A 21 -0.82 -6.54 0.02
CA LYS A 21 0.61 -6.32 -0.26
C LYS A 21 1.17 -5.10 0.45
N ALA A 22 0.42 -4.01 0.54
CA ALA A 22 0.81 -2.81 1.28
C ALA A 22 0.97 -3.12 2.78
N ALA A 23 0.05 -3.89 3.36
CA ALA A 23 0.15 -4.35 4.75
C ALA A 23 1.36 -5.25 4.99
N LEU A 24 1.65 -6.17 4.07
CA LEU A 24 2.85 -7.02 4.12
C LEU A 24 4.13 -6.16 4.10
N MET A 25 4.21 -5.16 3.22
CA MET A 25 5.35 -4.26 3.15
C MET A 25 5.59 -3.52 4.48
N ARG A 26 4.53 -2.98 5.09
CA ARG A 26 4.61 -2.33 6.42
C ARG A 26 5.07 -3.30 7.50
N SER A 27 4.57 -4.53 7.48
CA SER A 27 5.00 -5.58 8.41
C SER A 27 6.48 -5.91 8.27
N THR A 28 6.98 -6.06 7.03
CA THR A 28 8.40 -6.34 6.78
C THR A 28 9.29 -5.19 7.25
N ILE A 29 8.90 -3.93 7.02
CA ILE A 29 9.63 -2.75 7.53
C ILE A 29 9.70 -2.79 9.07
N ALA A 30 8.59 -3.08 9.74
CA ALA A 30 8.55 -3.16 11.20
C ALA A 30 9.39 -4.32 11.77
N GLN A 31 9.39 -5.48 11.10
CA GLN A 31 10.22 -6.62 11.48
C GLN A 31 11.72 -6.32 11.29
N ALA A 32 12.08 -5.68 10.17
CA ALA A 32 13.45 -5.25 9.91
C ALA A 32 13.95 -4.24 10.96
N GLU A 33 13.08 -3.31 11.38
CA GLU A 33 13.36 -2.35 12.44
C GLU A 33 13.62 -3.02 13.80
N GLN A 34 12.81 -4.02 14.17
CA GLN A 34 13.04 -4.79 15.41
C GLN A 34 14.37 -5.55 15.37
N ALA A 35 14.71 -6.16 14.22
CA ALA A 35 16.00 -6.82 14.04
C ALA A 35 17.15 -5.82 14.16
N ALA A 36 17.05 -4.65 13.53
CA ALA A 36 18.05 -3.58 13.62
C ALA A 36 18.26 -3.11 15.08
N GLN A 37 17.19 -2.89 15.85
CA GLN A 37 17.28 -2.51 17.27
C GLN A 37 17.97 -3.57 18.12
N SER A 38 17.68 -4.86 17.89
CA SER A 38 18.39 -5.93 18.60
C SER A 38 19.88 -6.00 18.28
N SER A 39 20.27 -5.60 17.05
CA SER A 39 21.68 -5.58 16.63
C SER A 39 22.48 -4.36 17.15
N GLN A 40 21.80 -3.26 17.52
CA GLN A 40 22.47 -2.08 18.10
C GLN A 40 23.28 -2.41 19.36
N ALA A 41 22.87 -3.44 20.12
CA ALA A 41 23.56 -3.87 21.33
C ALA A 41 25.03 -4.29 21.10
N PHE A 42 25.42 -4.62 19.86
CA PHE A 42 26.76 -5.11 19.53
C PHE A 42 27.71 -4.04 18.97
N HIS A 43 27.24 -2.80 18.77
CA HIS A 43 28.04 -1.73 18.17
C HIS A 43 28.54 -0.74 19.24
N MET A 44 29.86 -0.66 19.42
CA MET A 44 30.55 0.31 20.31
C MET A 44 31.50 1.19 19.48
N GLY A 45 31.55 2.49 19.75
CA GLY A 45 32.46 3.43 19.08
C GLY A 45 31.98 3.88 17.69
N GLU A 46 32.91 4.07 16.75
CA GLU A 46 32.65 4.66 15.42
C GLU A 46 31.68 3.83 14.55
N SER A 47 31.69 2.50 14.70
CA SER A 47 30.74 1.59 14.06
C SER A 47 29.29 1.83 14.49
N ALA A 48 29.06 2.32 15.71
CA ALA A 48 27.73 2.67 16.19
C ALA A 48 27.19 3.94 15.48
N VAL A 49 28.05 4.92 15.22
CA VAL A 49 27.69 6.16 14.49
C VAL A 49 27.32 5.84 13.05
N ALA A 50 28.09 4.98 12.38
CA ALA A 50 27.78 4.54 11.02
C ALA A 50 26.44 3.79 10.95
N PHE A 51 26.18 2.90 11.92
CA PHE A 51 24.90 2.21 12.03
C PHE A 51 23.74 3.19 12.26
N GLN A 52 23.91 4.15 13.17
CA GLN A 52 22.87 5.13 13.51
C GLN A 52 22.54 6.04 12.31
N ALA A 53 23.53 6.39 11.50
CA ALA A 53 23.32 7.13 10.25
C ALA A 53 22.57 6.29 9.19
N ALA A 54 22.91 5.00 9.05
CA ALA A 54 22.20 4.10 8.15
C ALA A 54 20.74 3.87 8.62
N HIS A 55 20.54 3.74 9.92
CA HIS A 55 19.23 3.59 10.55
C HIS A 55 18.35 4.82 10.33
N ALA A 56 18.89 6.03 10.53
CA ALA A 56 18.16 7.26 10.25
C ALA A 56 17.68 7.34 8.79
N ARG A 57 18.53 6.96 7.83
CA ARG A 57 18.15 6.88 6.41
C ARG A 57 17.08 5.82 6.17
N PHE A 58 17.15 4.68 6.84
CA PHE A 58 16.13 3.64 6.74
C PHE A 58 14.77 4.14 7.23
N ILE A 59 14.71 4.84 8.36
CA ILE A 59 13.47 5.44 8.88
C ILE A 59 12.91 6.48 7.92
N GLU A 60 13.75 7.36 7.38
CA GLU A 60 13.34 8.39 6.41
C GLU A 60 12.71 7.77 5.15
N VAL A 61 13.38 6.78 4.56
CA VAL A 61 12.88 6.10 3.37
C VAL A 61 11.63 5.27 3.69
N SER A 62 11.57 4.63 4.85
CA SER A 62 10.39 3.89 5.31
C SER A 62 9.17 4.80 5.45
N ALA A 63 9.34 6.01 6.00
CA ALA A 63 8.28 7.00 6.06
C ALA A 63 7.78 7.39 4.66
N ARG A 64 8.69 7.59 3.71
CA ARG A 64 8.33 7.87 2.30
C ARG A 64 7.58 6.72 1.65
N VAL A 65 8.01 5.47 1.88
CA VAL A 65 7.30 4.28 1.38
C VAL A 65 5.89 4.22 1.94
N ASN A 66 5.71 4.42 3.25
CA ASN A 66 4.39 4.42 3.87
C ASN A 66 3.48 5.50 3.30
N ALA A 67 3.98 6.72 3.12
CA ALA A 67 3.22 7.81 2.49
C ALA A 67 2.80 7.48 1.04
N LEU A 68 3.69 6.86 0.26
CA LEU A 68 3.36 6.42 -1.11
C LEU A 68 2.31 5.29 -1.10
N LEU A 69 2.38 4.38 -0.12
CA LEU A 69 1.36 3.33 0.04
C LEU A 69 0.00 3.91 0.43
N ASP A 70 -0.05 4.91 1.31
CA ASP A 70 -1.29 5.61 1.67
C ASP A 70 -1.91 6.30 0.44
N ILE A 71 -1.10 7.02 -0.35
CA ILE A 71 -1.55 7.67 -1.59
C ILE A 71 -2.06 6.64 -2.59
N ALA A 72 -1.35 5.53 -2.76
CA ALA A 72 -1.77 4.48 -3.68
C ALA A 72 -3.09 3.84 -3.23
N GLN A 73 -3.28 3.57 -1.93
CA GLN A 73 -4.53 3.04 -1.39
C GLN A 73 -5.70 4.02 -1.63
N ALA A 74 -5.49 5.31 -1.39
CA ALA A 74 -6.51 6.34 -1.64
C ALA A 74 -6.88 6.42 -3.12
N ASN A 75 -5.89 6.47 -4.02
CA ASN A 75 -6.14 6.57 -5.46
C ASN A 75 -6.83 5.32 -6.03
N ILE A 76 -6.48 4.13 -5.55
CA ILE A 76 -7.11 2.88 -6.02
C ILE A 76 -8.55 2.80 -5.50
N GLY A 77 -8.81 3.19 -4.25
CA GLY A 77 -10.17 3.25 -3.70
C GLY A 77 -11.05 4.28 -4.42
N ASP A 78 -10.54 5.48 -4.69
CA ASP A 78 -11.26 6.52 -5.45
C ASP A 78 -11.54 6.08 -6.89
N ALA A 79 -10.57 5.47 -7.57
CA ALA A 79 -10.76 4.94 -8.92
C ALA A 79 -11.82 3.81 -8.95
N ALA A 80 -11.80 2.91 -7.96
CA ALA A 80 -12.77 1.83 -7.84
C ALA A 80 -14.20 2.37 -7.58
N SER A 81 -14.34 3.33 -6.68
CA SER A 81 -15.65 3.94 -6.38
C SER A 81 -16.22 4.72 -7.56
N THR A 82 -15.37 5.44 -8.30
CA THR A 82 -15.76 6.16 -9.53
C THR A 82 -16.22 5.17 -10.61
N TYR A 83 -15.46 4.10 -10.83
CA TYR A 83 -15.80 3.09 -11.83
C TYR A 83 -17.11 2.35 -11.50
N VAL A 84 -17.35 2.03 -10.23
CA VAL A 84 -18.63 1.46 -9.76
C VAL A 84 -19.80 2.44 -9.94
N ALA A 85 -19.58 3.74 -9.66
CA ALA A 85 -20.61 4.76 -9.82
C ALA A 85 -20.99 4.98 -11.30
N GLU A 86 -20.01 5.01 -12.21
CA GLU A 86 -20.24 5.11 -13.65
C GLU A 86 -20.98 3.88 -14.20
N ASP A 87 -20.63 2.67 -13.75
CA ASP A 87 -21.30 1.44 -14.16
C ASP A 87 -22.76 1.37 -13.66
N ALA A 88 -23.02 1.77 -12.41
CA ALA A 88 -24.37 1.87 -11.87
C ALA A 88 -25.25 2.88 -12.64
N ALA A 89 -24.68 4.01 -13.05
CA ALA A 89 -25.35 5.00 -13.88
C ALA A 89 -25.63 4.46 -15.30
N ALA A 90 -24.68 3.73 -15.89
CA ALA A 90 -24.85 3.09 -17.20
C ALA A 90 -25.93 2.01 -17.17
N SER A 91 -25.94 1.14 -16.14
CA SER A 91 -26.95 0.10 -15.94
C SER A 91 -28.38 0.66 -15.84
N SER A 92 -28.53 1.80 -15.15
CA SER A 92 -29.81 2.53 -15.05
C SER A 92 -30.30 3.09 -16.39
N THR A 93 -29.39 3.33 -17.33
CA THR A 93 -29.72 3.82 -18.68
C THR A 93 -30.22 2.68 -19.59
N TYR A 94 -29.66 1.46 -19.43
CA TYR A 94 -30.08 0.29 -20.21
C TYR A 94 -31.44 -0.28 -19.81
N THR A 95 -31.94 0.02 -18.60
CA THR A 95 -33.26 -0.43 -18.12
C THR A 95 -34.41 0.50 -18.52
N ALA A 96 -34.12 1.63 -19.16
CA ALA A 96 -35.11 2.64 -19.57
C ALA A 96 -35.62 2.47 -21.02
N ILE A 97 -35.34 1.35 -21.68
CA ILE A 97 -35.86 0.95 -23.01
C ILE A 97 -36.67 -0.33 -22.83
#